data_AF-A0A9D7U2B2-F1
#
_entry.id   AF-A0A9D7U2B2-F1
#
_cell.length_a   1.000
_cell.length_b   1.000
_cell.length_c   1.000
_cell.angle_alpha   90.00
_cell.angle_beta   90.00
_cell.angle_gamma   90.00
#
_symmetry.space_group_name_H-M   'P 1'
#
loop_
_entity.id
_entity.type
_entity.pdbx_description
1 polymer ?
#
loop_
_entity_poly.entity_id
_entity_poly.type
_entity_poly.pdbx_seq_one_letter_code
_entity_poly.pdbx_strand_id
1 'polypeptide(L)'
;MGKVKGKAQMAMRQQTQDQLNKIIRQIELLGRQAQEINDRIEVSERIYDAQMSFEPIINHHYYLYEKTDGSDVLSMVAPEEWGRKMPYIRFLAKVFLMADHTWQVDFLNAEEVEIEL
;
A
#
# COMPACT_ATOMS: atom_id res chain seq x y z
N MET A 1 18.11 -29.54 44.44
CA MET A 1 18.78 -28.79 43.34
C MET A 1 18.16 -29.03 41.95
N GLY A 2 17.77 -30.26 41.57
CA GLY A 2 17.23 -30.55 40.21
C GLY A 2 15.90 -29.86 39.83
N LYS A 3 14.96 -29.69 40.77
CA LYS A 3 13.65 -29.04 40.52
C LYS A 3 13.77 -27.55 40.18
N VAL A 4 14.74 -26.84 40.78
CA VAL A 4 14.99 -25.41 40.54
C VAL A 4 15.61 -25.21 39.16
N LYS A 5 16.57 -26.06 38.78
CA LYS A 5 17.20 -26.04 37.45
C LYS A 5 16.19 -26.30 36.33
N GLY A 6 15.29 -27.26 36.50
CA GLY A 6 14.22 -27.55 35.53
C GLY A 6 13.24 -26.38 35.35
N LYS A 7 12.82 -25.74 36.44
CA LYS A 7 11.96 -24.54 36.38
C LYS A 7 12.66 -23.37 35.70
N ALA A 8 13.93 -23.12 36.01
CA ALA A 8 14.72 -22.07 35.37
C ALA A 8 14.89 -22.31 33.86
N GLN A 9 15.15 -23.55 33.43
CA GLN A 9 15.25 -23.91 32.01
C GLN A 9 13.92 -23.73 31.26
N MET A 10 12.79 -24.10 31.87
CA MET A 10 11.47 -23.87 31.27
C MET A 10 11.15 -22.38 31.14
N ALA A 11 11.42 -21.59 32.19
CA ALA A 11 11.22 -20.14 32.16
C ALA A 11 12.08 -19.47 31.09
N MET A 12 13.35 -19.88 30.96
CA MET A 12 14.24 -19.39 29.91
C MET A 12 13.70 -19.71 28.52
N ARG A 13 13.30 -20.97 28.26
CA ARG A 13 12.73 -21.37 26.95
C ARG A 13 11.48 -20.57 26.60
N GLN A 14 10.57 -20.38 27.55
CA GLN A 14 9.37 -19.56 27.34
C GLN A 14 9.76 -18.12 26.99
N GLN A 15 10.66 -17.52 27.76
CA GLN A 15 11.11 -16.14 27.52
C GLN A 15 11.78 -15.99 26.15
N THR A 16 12.64 -16.93 25.77
CA THR A 16 13.29 -16.92 24.45
C THR A 16 12.28 -17.07 23.32
N GLN A 17 11.26 -17.91 23.48
CA GLN A 17 10.18 -18.03 22.49
C GLN A 17 9.39 -16.73 22.37
N ASP A 18 9.07 -16.06 23.49
CA ASP A 18 8.36 -14.79 23.47
C ASP A 18 9.18 -13.68 22.78
N GLN A 19 10.50 -13.68 22.97
CA GLN A 19 11.42 -12.78 22.28
C GLN A 19 11.47 -13.06 20.78
N LEU A 20 11.57 -14.33 20.38
CA LEU A 20 11.55 -14.71 18.97
C LEU A 20 10.23 -14.28 18.30
N ASN A 21 9.10 -14.49 18.97
CA ASN A 21 7.79 -14.05 18.47
C ASN A 21 7.70 -12.52 18.30
N LYS A 22 8.38 -11.73 19.15
CA LYS A 22 8.47 -10.28 18.99
C LYS A 22 9.27 -9.89 17.74
N ILE A 23 10.39 -10.56 17.50
CA ILE A 23 11.23 -10.32 16.31
C ILE A 23 10.44 -10.65 15.04
N ILE A 24 9.73 -11.77 15.00
CA ILE A 24 8.90 -12.15 13.85
C ILE A 24 7.88 -11.06 13.52
N ARG A 25 7.14 -10.55 14.52
CA ARG A 25 6.18 -9.45 14.31
C ARG A 25 6.82 -8.17 13.78
N GLN A 26 8.06 -7.87 14.21
CA GLN A 26 8.80 -6.72 13.69
C GLN A 26 9.20 -6.94 12.23
N ILE A 27 9.63 -8.14 11.86
CA ILE A 27 9.94 -8.48 10.46
C ILE A 27 8.69 -8.38 9.59
N GLU A 28 7.55 -8.92 10.04
CA GLU A 28 6.28 -8.80 9.33
C GLU A 28 5.85 -7.33 9.16
N LEU A 29 6.08 -6.49 10.17
CA LEU A 29 5.82 -5.06 10.09
C LEU A 29 6.71 -4.39 9.04
N LEU A 30 8.02 -4.68 9.05
CA LEU A 30 8.97 -4.14 8.07
C LEU A 30 8.62 -4.58 6.65
N GLY A 31 8.18 -5.83 6.47
CA GLY A 31 7.71 -6.34 5.18
C GLY A 31 6.52 -5.55 4.65
N ARG A 32 5.51 -5.29 5.50
CA ARG A 32 4.37 -4.44 5.12
C ARG A 32 4.79 -3.00 4.79
N GLN A 33 5.67 -2.41 5.60
CA GLN A 33 6.19 -1.06 5.34
C GLN A 33 6.96 -0.98 4.01
N ALA A 34 7.73 -2.01 3.67
CA ALA A 34 8.43 -2.08 2.39
C ALA A 34 7.43 -2.17 1.22
N GLN A 35 6.37 -2.97 1.35
CA GLN A 35 5.32 -3.06 0.33
C GLN A 35 4.62 -1.71 0.15
N GLU A 36 4.21 -1.04 1.23
CA GLU A 36 3.60 0.29 1.17
C GLU A 36 4.50 1.32 0.47
N ILE A 37 5.82 1.25 0.69
CA ILE A 37 6.78 2.11 0.00
C ILE A 37 6.82 1.79 -1.50
N ASN A 38 6.86 0.52 -1.88
CA ASN A 38 6.87 0.11 -3.29
C ASN A 38 5.58 0.54 -4.01
N ASP A 39 4.41 0.32 -3.41
CA ASP A 39 3.13 0.75 -3.96
C ASP A 39 3.10 2.26 -4.19
N ARG A 40 3.63 3.03 -3.24
CA ARG A 40 3.75 4.50 -3.37
C ARG A 40 4.68 4.90 -4.51
N ILE A 41 5.79 4.19 -4.71
CA ILE A 41 6.71 4.45 -5.82
C ILE A 41 6.00 4.17 -7.14
N GLU A 42 5.44 2.97 -7.33
CA GLU A 42 4.78 2.56 -8.56
C GLU A 42 3.63 3.51 -8.93
N VAL A 43 2.74 3.80 -7.98
CA VAL A 43 1.61 4.71 -8.23
C VAL A 43 2.09 6.12 -8.53
N SER A 44 3.14 6.61 -7.85
CA SER A 44 3.67 7.95 -8.13
C SER A 44 4.29 8.06 -9.53
N GLU A 45 5.00 7.04 -9.98
CA GLU A 45 5.54 6.96 -11.34
C GLU A 45 4.41 6.97 -12.38
N ARG A 46 3.38 6.15 -12.17
CA ARG A 46 2.19 6.13 -13.04
C ARG A 46 1.47 7.48 -13.08
N ILE A 47 1.34 8.17 -11.95
CA ILE A 47 0.74 9.51 -11.92
C ILE A 47 1.60 10.53 -12.68
N TYR A 48 2.93 10.42 -12.60
CA TYR A 48 3.84 11.31 -13.34
C TYR A 48 3.67 11.16 -14.87
N ASP A 49 3.44 9.93 -15.33
CA ASP A 49 3.22 9.63 -16.75
C ASP A 49 1.74 9.78 -17.19
N ALA A 50 0.81 9.91 -16.25
CA ALA A 50 -0.61 10.01 -16.54
C ALA A 50 -0.97 11.33 -17.22
N GLN A 51 -1.99 11.29 -18.08
CA GLN A 51 -2.57 12.52 -18.61
C GLN A 51 -3.32 13.27 -17.50
N MET A 52 -3.06 14.58 -17.41
CA MET A 52 -3.70 15.47 -16.44
C MET A 52 -4.31 16.68 -17.18
N SER A 53 -5.61 16.90 -17.00
CA SER A 53 -6.31 18.05 -17.59
C SER A 53 -6.50 19.21 -16.60
N PHE A 54 -5.84 19.14 -15.44
CA PHE A 54 -5.90 20.11 -14.35
C PHE A 54 -4.58 20.14 -13.59
N GLU A 55 -4.37 21.21 -12.82
CA GLU A 55 -3.27 21.32 -11.85
C GLU A 55 -3.72 20.75 -10.49
N PRO A 56 -3.08 19.69 -9.96
CA PRO A 56 -3.42 19.17 -8.65
C PRO A 56 -3.17 20.18 -7.53
N ILE A 57 -4.05 20.15 -6.54
CA ILE A 57 -3.99 20.99 -5.36
C ILE A 57 -3.65 20.08 -4.19
N ILE A 58 -2.69 20.51 -3.37
CA ILE A 58 -2.34 19.81 -2.13
C ILE A 58 -3.58 19.62 -1.24
N ASN A 59 -3.54 18.61 -0.41
CA ASN A 59 -4.59 18.19 0.52
C ASN A 59 -5.92 17.81 -0.15
N HIS A 60 -5.86 17.22 -1.35
CA HIS A 60 -7.04 16.72 -2.07
C HIS A 60 -6.87 15.26 -2.48
N HIS A 61 -7.99 14.54 -2.55
CA HIS A 61 -8.05 13.21 -3.11
C HIS A 61 -8.20 13.26 -4.63
N TYR A 62 -7.52 12.33 -5.29
CA TYR A 62 -7.58 12.09 -6.71
C TYR A 62 -7.67 10.59 -6.98
N TYR A 63 -8.07 10.26 -8.21
CA TYR A 63 -8.38 8.91 -8.62
C TYR A 63 -7.67 8.63 -9.94
N LEU A 64 -6.81 7.62 -9.92
CA LEU A 64 -6.07 7.16 -11.09
C LEU A 64 -6.90 6.11 -11.82
N TYR A 65 -7.04 6.28 -13.13
CA TYR A 65 -7.78 5.36 -13.99
C TYR A 65 -6.98 4.98 -15.22
N GLU A 66 -7.29 3.82 -15.77
CA GLU A 66 -6.75 3.34 -17.04
C GLU A 66 -7.73 3.61 -18.18
N LYS A 67 -7.24 4.22 -19.26
CA LYS A 67 -8.02 4.45 -20.48
C LYS A 67 -8.01 3.22 -21.39
N THR A 68 -8.79 3.32 -22.46
CA THR A 68 -8.91 2.27 -23.48
C THR A 68 -7.67 2.03 -24.32
N ASP A 69 -6.77 3.01 -24.38
CA ASP A 69 -5.48 2.92 -25.06
C ASP A 69 -4.34 2.42 -24.15
N GLY A 70 -4.66 2.04 -22.90
CA GLY A 70 -3.69 1.62 -21.88
C GLY A 70 -2.95 2.78 -21.20
N SER A 71 -3.21 4.03 -21.57
CA SER A 71 -2.64 5.19 -20.86
C SER A 71 -3.41 5.47 -19.56
N ASP A 72 -2.70 6.03 -18.58
CA ASP A 72 -3.31 6.44 -17.32
C ASP A 72 -3.82 7.88 -17.37
N VAL A 73 -4.81 8.16 -16.53
CA VAL A 73 -5.36 9.50 -16.31
C VAL A 73 -5.65 9.73 -14.84
N LEU A 74 -5.20 10.86 -14.34
CA LEU A 74 -5.56 11.33 -13.01
C LEU A 74 -6.85 12.17 -13.11
N SER A 75 -7.82 11.90 -12.23
CA SER A 75 -9.11 12.57 -12.20
C SER A 75 -9.48 13.01 -10.78
N MET A 76 -10.29 14.06 -10.68
CA MET A 76 -10.92 14.50 -9.43
C MET A 76 -12.20 13.73 -9.10
N VAL A 77 -12.77 13.03 -10.09
CA VAL A 77 -14.05 12.32 -9.97
C VAL A 77 -13.81 10.90 -9.45
N ALA A 78 -14.44 10.55 -8.34
CA ALA A 78 -14.37 9.23 -7.72
C ALA A 78 -15.12 8.16 -8.54
N PRO A 79 -14.81 6.86 -8.36
CA PRO A 79 -15.47 5.79 -9.09
C PRO A 79 -16.99 5.79 -8.93
N GLU A 80 -17.47 6.17 -7.75
CA GLU A 80 -18.90 6.21 -7.40
C GLU A 80 -19.62 7.46 -7.95
N GLU A 81 -18.87 8.45 -8.44
CA GLU A 81 -19.41 9.76 -8.88
C GLU A 81 -19.70 9.82 -10.39
N TRP A 82 -19.25 8.85 -11.19
CA TRP A 82 -19.49 8.81 -12.64
C TRP A 82 -20.96 8.58 -13.04
N GLY A 83 -21.82 8.24 -12.09
CA GLY A 83 -23.22 7.92 -12.35
C GLY A 83 -23.37 6.59 -13.09
N ARG A 84 -24.02 6.59 -14.26
CA ARG A 84 -24.38 5.35 -14.97
C ARG A 84 -23.21 4.65 -15.68
N LYS A 85 -22.19 5.40 -16.10
CA LYS A 85 -21.07 4.84 -16.86
C LYS A 85 -19.80 5.65 -16.65
N MET A 86 -18.77 5.00 -16.14
CA MET A 86 -17.42 5.53 -16.10
C MET A 86 -16.80 5.52 -17.51
N PRO A 87 -16.07 6.58 -17.92
CA PRO A 87 -15.47 6.66 -19.25
C PRO A 87 -14.19 5.82 -19.41
N TYR A 88 -13.66 5.29 -18.31
CA TYR A 88 -12.40 4.56 -18.24
C TYR A 88 -12.63 3.06 -18.11
N ILE A 89 -11.62 2.26 -18.46
CA ILE A 89 -11.70 0.80 -18.37
C ILE A 89 -11.65 0.36 -16.92
N ARG A 90 -10.74 0.96 -16.14
CA ARG A 90 -10.43 0.47 -14.80
C ARG A 90 -10.09 1.61 -13.85
N PHE A 91 -10.55 1.47 -12.61
CA PHE A 91 -10.08 2.26 -11.48
C PHE A 91 -8.84 1.59 -10.89
N LEU A 92 -7.76 2.36 -10.74
CA LEU A 92 -6.45 1.85 -10.35
C LEU A 92 -6.11 2.21 -8.91
N ALA A 93 -6.21 3.48 -8.54
CA ALA A 93 -5.79 3.92 -7.22
C ALA A 93 -6.56 5.15 -6.74
N LYS A 94 -6.83 5.20 -5.43
CA LYS A 94 -7.19 6.44 -4.73
C LYS A 94 -5.93 6.99 -4.10
N VAL A 95 -5.64 8.25 -4.41
CA VAL A 95 -4.44 8.92 -3.89
C VAL A 95 -4.81 10.25 -3.25
N PHE A 96 -3.97 10.71 -2.33
CA PHE A 96 -4.06 12.00 -1.70
C PHE A 96 -2.77 12.78 -1.94
N LEU A 97 -2.88 14.00 -2.46
CA LEU A 97 -1.72 14.86 -2.66
C LEU A 97 -1.35 15.51 -1.32
N MET A 98 -0.19 15.18 -0.78
CA MET A 98 0.27 15.74 0.50
C MET A 98 0.80 17.16 0.35
N ALA A 99 0.96 17.86 1.47
CA ALA A 99 1.47 19.23 1.51
C ALA A 99 2.91 19.38 0.94
N ASP A 100 3.70 18.31 0.95
CA ASP A 100 5.05 18.26 0.37
C ASP A 100 5.06 17.85 -1.12
N HIS A 101 3.90 17.84 -1.77
CA HIS A 101 3.69 17.44 -3.17
C HIS A 101 4.00 15.98 -3.47
N THR A 102 4.11 15.13 -2.45
CA THR A 102 4.20 13.68 -2.64
C THR A 102 2.82 13.04 -2.57
N TRP A 103 2.68 11.87 -3.21
CA TRP A 103 1.44 11.12 -3.21
C TRP A 103 1.38 10.13 -2.04
N GLN A 104 0.27 10.15 -1.33
CA GLN A 104 -0.15 9.08 -0.44
C GLN A 104 -1.13 8.18 -1.19
N VAL A 105 -0.94 6.86 -1.10
CA VAL A 105 -1.85 5.86 -1.69
C VAL A 105 -2.82 5.42 -0.61
N ASP A 106 -4.10 5.75 -0.78
CA ASP A 106 -5.16 5.36 0.15
C ASP A 106 -5.80 4.02 -0.24
N PHE A 107 -5.78 3.73 -1.53
CA PHE A 107 -6.26 2.48 -2.11
C PHE A 107 -5.50 2.18 -3.39
N LEU A 108 -5.10 0.93 -3.55
CA LEU A 108 -4.55 0.41 -4.79
C LEU A 108 -5.37 -0.81 -5.18
N ASN A 109 -5.94 -0.76 -6.37
CA ASN A 109 -6.60 -1.90 -7.00
C ASN A 109 -5.52 -2.80 -7.59
N ALA A 110 -4.86 -3.57 -6.73
CA ALA A 110 -3.96 -4.61 -7.17
C ALA A 110 -4.80 -5.65 -7.94
N GLU A 111 -4.55 -5.79 -9.24
CA GLU A 111 -4.82 -7.09 -9.84
C GLU A 111 -3.93 -8.10 -9.14
N GLU A 112 -4.47 -9.27 -8.80
CA GLU A 112 -3.66 -10.41 -8.38
C GLU A 112 -2.68 -10.73 -9.51
N VAL A 113 -1.48 -10.15 -9.44
CA VAL A 113 -0.34 -10.72 -10.13
C VAL A 113 0.00 -11.97 -9.33
N GLU A 114 -0.37 -13.14 -9.85
CA GLU A 114 0.18 -14.41 -9.36
C GLU A 114 1.71 -14.28 -9.41
N ILE A 115 2.33 -14.03 -8.27
CA ILE A 115 3.77 -14.16 -8.12
C ILE A 115 4.01 -15.68 -8.10
N GLU A 116 4.39 -16.25 -9.24
CA GLU A 116 5.00 -17.58 -9.25
C GLU A 116 6.28 -17.52 -8.39
N LEU A 117 6.23 -18.18 -7.23
CA LEU A 117 7.39 -18.44 -6.38
C LEU A 117 8.17 -19.67 -6.87
#